data_AF-A0A948VQ81-F1
#
_entry.id   AF-A0A948VQ81-F1
#
_cell.length_a   1.000
_cell.length_b   1.000
_cell.length_c   1.000
_cell.angle_alpha   90.00
_cell.angle_beta   90.00
_cell.angle_gamma   90.00
#
_symmetry.space_group_name_H-M   'P 1'
#
loop_
_entity.id
_entity.type
_entity.pdbx_description
1 polymer ?
#
loop_
_entity_poly.entity_id
_entity_poly.type
_entity_poly.pdbx_seq_one_letter_code
_entity_poly.pdbx_strand_id
1 'polypeptide(L)'
;MFIADKELNRQQASQAMKATEFKSVLNDLAHLFRAGGAGSSAKDLDILADRLDAADNQSAEQSLDQLESELQVSATTKLTPAFYINAFKNAGLNEASFLKVFSTFKNDKSIKKADAIEVMNGYAGQHVRARTKAEAIDEIERRFSQLVYDDNSNRQAAATTPW
;
A
#
# COMPACT_ATOMS: atom_id res chain seq x y z
N MET A 1 -24.57 -41.75 -15.52
CA MET A 1 -24.29 -40.36 -15.97
C MET A 1 -24.85 -39.34 -14.95
N PHE A 2 -24.48 -39.45 -13.66
CA PHE A 2 -25.03 -38.60 -12.57
C PHE A 2 -23.97 -38.12 -11.56
N ILE A 3 -22.70 -38.53 -11.72
CA ILE A 3 -21.61 -38.19 -10.78
C ILE A 3 -20.91 -36.90 -11.22
N ALA A 4 -20.78 -36.67 -12.54
CA ALA A 4 -20.17 -35.46 -13.10
C ALA A 4 -20.96 -34.18 -12.72
N ASP A 5 -22.29 -34.24 -12.72
CA ASP A 5 -23.13 -33.09 -12.33
C ASP A 5 -22.98 -32.72 -10.85
N LYS A 6 -22.76 -33.69 -9.95
CA LYS A 6 -22.61 -33.40 -8.52
C LYS A 6 -21.27 -32.76 -8.18
N GLU A 7 -20.19 -33.12 -8.87
CA GLU A 7 -18.89 -32.49 -8.65
C GLU A 7 -18.80 -31.09 -9.28
N LEU A 8 -19.38 -30.90 -10.47
CA LEU A 8 -19.48 -29.58 -11.10
C LEU A 8 -20.28 -28.61 -10.22
N ASN A 9 -21.40 -29.07 -9.65
CA ASN A 9 -22.26 -28.26 -8.79
C ASN A 9 -21.60 -27.95 -7.42
N ARG A 10 -20.73 -28.84 -6.91
CA ARG A 10 -19.92 -28.57 -5.70
C ARG A 10 -18.79 -27.58 -5.96
N GLN A 11 -18.11 -27.67 -7.11
CA GLN A 11 -17.06 -26.73 -7.49
C GLN A 11 -17.64 -25.32 -7.70
N GLN A 12 -18.75 -25.21 -8.43
CA GLN A 12 -19.48 -23.95 -8.61
C GLN A 12 -19.95 -23.33 -7.29
N ALA A 13 -20.51 -24.15 -6.37
CA ALA A 13 -20.91 -23.66 -5.04
C ALA A 13 -19.71 -23.18 -4.21
N SER A 14 -18.58 -23.89 -4.25
CA SER A 14 -17.36 -23.48 -3.53
C SER A 14 -16.71 -22.21 -4.12
N GLN A 15 -16.81 -22.02 -5.43
CA GLN A 15 -16.30 -20.83 -6.12
C GLN A 15 -17.19 -19.62 -5.87
N ALA A 16 -18.51 -19.78 -5.90
CA ALA A 16 -19.47 -18.74 -5.54
C ALA A 16 -19.28 -18.27 -4.08
N MET A 17 -18.97 -19.20 -3.18
CA MET A 17 -18.68 -18.89 -1.77
C MET A 17 -17.39 -18.06 -1.63
N LYS A 18 -16.33 -18.40 -2.39
CA LYS A 18 -15.07 -17.63 -2.42
C LYS A 18 -15.24 -16.24 -3.05
N ALA A 19 -16.05 -16.11 -4.10
CA ALA A 19 -16.35 -14.81 -4.72
C ALA A 19 -17.13 -13.90 -3.76
N THR A 20 -18.07 -14.47 -3.00
CA THR A 20 -18.83 -13.74 -1.98
C THR A 20 -17.92 -13.25 -0.85
N GLU A 21 -17.00 -14.10 -0.37
CA GLU A 21 -16.00 -13.71 0.64
C GLU A 21 -15.05 -12.63 0.10
N PHE A 22 -14.57 -12.77 -1.13
CA PHE A 22 -13.69 -11.79 -1.76
C PHE A 22 -14.38 -10.43 -1.95
N LYS A 23 -15.66 -10.44 -2.35
CA LYS A 23 -16.48 -9.22 -2.44
C LYS A 23 -16.64 -8.55 -1.08
N SER A 24 -16.87 -9.33 -0.01
CA SER A 24 -16.94 -8.79 1.35
C SER A 24 -15.65 -8.06 1.71
N VAL A 25 -14.50 -8.67 1.41
CA VAL A 25 -13.18 -8.08 1.67
C VAL A 25 -12.95 -6.80 0.86
N LEU A 26 -13.37 -6.76 -0.40
CA LEU A 26 -13.30 -5.55 -1.23
C LEU A 26 -14.16 -4.41 -0.69
N ASN A 27 -15.38 -4.71 -0.25
CA ASN A 27 -16.28 -3.73 0.37
C ASN A 27 -15.75 -3.21 1.71
N ASP A 28 -15.18 -4.09 2.54
CA ASP A 28 -14.56 -3.71 3.81
C ASP A 28 -13.34 -2.80 3.59
N LEU A 29 -12.51 -3.12 2.59
CA LEU A 29 -11.41 -2.25 2.17
C LEU A 29 -11.91 -0.92 1.62
N ALA A 30 -12.95 -0.91 0.78
CA ALA A 30 -13.54 0.32 0.25
C ALA A 30 -14.03 1.23 1.39
N HIS A 31 -14.68 0.65 2.40
CA HIS A 31 -15.10 1.36 3.60
C HIS A 31 -13.92 1.96 4.38
N LEU A 32 -12.83 1.20 4.56
CA LEU A 32 -11.61 1.68 5.22
C LEU A 32 -10.94 2.82 4.44
N PHE A 33 -10.85 2.72 3.11
CA PHE A 33 -10.30 3.78 2.27
C PHE A 33 -11.18 5.04 2.28
N ARG A 34 -12.52 4.88 2.31
CA ARG A 34 -13.47 6.00 2.46
C ARG A 34 -13.29 6.70 3.81
N ALA A 35 -13.15 5.93 4.90
CA ALA A 35 -12.92 6.47 6.24
C ALA A 35 -11.55 7.18 6.38
N GLY A 36 -10.54 6.73 5.63
CA GLY A 36 -9.21 7.33 5.57
C GLY A 36 -9.04 8.53 4.64
N GLY A 37 -10.12 8.98 3.96
CA GLY A 37 -10.07 10.11 3.03
C GLY A 37 -9.58 9.79 1.61
N ALA A 38 -9.33 8.52 1.29
CA ALA A 38 -8.93 8.04 -0.04
C ALA A 38 -10.16 7.68 -0.89
N GLY A 39 -11.02 8.67 -1.13
CA GLY A 39 -12.32 8.46 -1.79
C GLY A 39 -12.26 7.93 -3.23
N SER A 40 -11.17 8.17 -3.96
CA SER A 40 -10.96 7.59 -5.29
C SER A 40 -10.69 6.08 -5.22
N SER A 41 -9.81 5.65 -4.33
CA SER A 41 -9.49 4.23 -4.13
C SER A 41 -10.68 3.43 -3.60
N ALA A 42 -11.55 4.05 -2.79
CA ALA A 42 -12.80 3.43 -2.38
C ALA A 42 -13.77 3.21 -3.56
N LYS A 43 -13.85 4.18 -4.49
CA LYS A 43 -14.66 4.03 -5.71
C LYS A 43 -14.13 2.93 -6.63
N ASP A 44 -12.81 2.83 -6.77
CA ASP A 44 -12.19 1.79 -7.58
C ASP A 44 -12.49 0.39 -7.02
N LEU A 45 -12.51 0.26 -5.69
CA LEU A 45 -12.88 -0.98 -4.99
C LEU A 45 -14.38 -1.30 -5.09
N ASP A 46 -15.27 -0.29 -5.07
CA ASP A 46 -16.69 -0.50 -5.33
C ASP A 46 -16.95 -0.99 -6.76
N ILE A 47 -16.28 -0.38 -7.75
CA ILE A 47 -16.37 -0.80 -9.17
C ILE A 47 -15.91 -2.25 -9.35
N LEU A 48 -14.85 -2.63 -8.63
CA LEU A 48 -14.35 -4.00 -8.57
C LEU A 48 -15.38 -4.98 -7.98
N ALA A 49 -16.04 -4.61 -6.88
CA ALA A 49 -17.07 -5.42 -6.25
C ALA A 49 -18.33 -5.57 -7.13
N ASP A 50 -18.75 -4.51 -7.83
CA ASP A 50 -19.88 -4.52 -8.76
C ASP A 50 -19.60 -5.36 -10.01
N ARG A 51 -18.35 -5.33 -10.51
CA ARG A 51 -17.92 -6.18 -11.64
C ARG A 51 -17.90 -7.66 -11.25
N LEU A 52 -17.61 -7.98 -10.00
CA LEU A 52 -17.66 -9.35 -9.48
C LEU A 52 -19.10 -9.88 -9.40
N ASP A 53 -20.08 -8.99 -9.14
CA ASP A 53 -21.51 -9.32 -9.12
C ASP A 53 -22.10 -9.56 -10.53
N ALA A 54 -21.56 -8.87 -11.53
CA ALA A 54 -22.01 -8.99 -12.92
C ALA A 54 -21.41 -10.19 -13.67
N ALA A 55 -20.33 -10.79 -13.14
CA ALA A 55 -19.65 -11.94 -13.75
C ALA A 55 -20.26 -13.26 -13.23
N ASP A 56 -21.04 -13.93 -14.08
CA ASP A 56 -21.43 -15.32 -13.86
C ASP A 56 -20.19 -16.19 -13.61
N ASN A 57 -20.24 -17.19 -12.71
CA ASN A 57 -19.07 -17.89 -12.12
C ASN A 57 -18.00 -18.42 -13.12
N GLN A 58 -18.30 -18.57 -14.42
CA GLN A 58 -17.32 -18.92 -15.46
C GLN A 58 -16.46 -17.75 -15.96
N SER A 59 -16.87 -16.51 -15.69
CA SER A 59 -16.22 -15.26 -16.11
C SER A 59 -15.40 -14.63 -14.99
N ALA A 60 -15.48 -15.10 -13.74
CA ALA A 60 -14.76 -14.49 -12.63
C ALA A 60 -13.23 -14.57 -12.81
N GLU A 61 -12.70 -15.66 -13.35
CA GLU A 61 -11.26 -15.79 -13.66
C GLU A 61 -10.84 -14.86 -14.81
N GLN A 62 -11.65 -14.73 -15.86
CA GLN A 62 -11.37 -13.79 -16.95
C GLN A 62 -11.49 -12.33 -16.49
N SER A 63 -12.45 -12.03 -15.62
CA SER A 63 -12.59 -10.71 -15.01
C SER A 63 -11.43 -10.43 -14.06
N LEU A 64 -10.94 -11.42 -13.31
CA LEU A 64 -9.74 -11.29 -12.47
C LEU A 64 -8.47 -11.11 -13.30
N ASP A 65 -8.28 -11.86 -14.37
CA ASP A 65 -7.15 -11.68 -15.30
C ASP A 65 -7.22 -10.31 -16.00
N GLN A 66 -8.42 -9.87 -16.38
CA GLN A 66 -8.64 -8.58 -17.01
C GLN A 66 -8.46 -7.43 -16.00
N LEU A 67 -8.84 -7.64 -14.74
CA LEU A 67 -8.55 -6.72 -13.64
C LEU A 67 -7.07 -6.69 -13.29
N GLU A 68 -6.38 -7.82 -13.32
CA GLU A 68 -4.92 -7.90 -13.14
C GLU A 68 -4.21 -7.19 -14.30
N SER A 69 -4.69 -7.37 -15.53
CA SER A 69 -4.20 -6.65 -16.71
C SER A 69 -4.49 -5.14 -16.62
N GLU A 70 -5.69 -4.73 -16.21
CA GLU A 70 -6.05 -3.32 -16.02
C GLU A 70 -5.29 -2.68 -14.84
N LEU A 71 -5.00 -3.43 -13.78
CA LEU A 71 -4.16 -3.01 -12.65
C LEU A 71 -2.68 -2.92 -13.05
N GLN A 72 -2.17 -3.83 -13.88
CA GLN A 72 -0.81 -3.75 -14.43
C GLN A 72 -0.66 -2.60 -15.43
N VAL A 73 -1.70 -2.32 -16.24
CA VAL A 73 -1.74 -1.14 -17.13
C VAL A 73 -1.89 0.16 -16.32
N SER A 74 -2.60 0.11 -15.18
CA SER A 74 -2.71 1.21 -14.21
C SER A 74 -1.52 1.32 -13.25
N ALA A 75 -0.51 0.44 -13.34
CA ALA A 75 0.78 0.60 -12.65
C ALA A 75 1.64 1.72 -13.23
N THR A 76 1.07 2.56 -14.09
CA THR A 76 1.50 3.95 -14.33
C THR A 76 0.83 4.94 -13.37
N THR A 77 0.32 4.49 -12.22
CA THR A 77 -0.04 5.40 -11.13
C THR A 77 1.25 5.99 -10.58
N LYS A 78 1.61 7.17 -11.10
CA LYS A 78 2.75 7.94 -10.61
C LYS A 78 2.56 8.17 -9.11
N LEU A 79 3.34 7.47 -8.30
CA LEU A 79 3.28 7.59 -6.84
C LEU A 79 3.69 9.02 -6.48
N THR A 80 2.78 9.72 -5.80
CA THR A 80 2.98 11.14 -5.48
C THR A 80 3.93 11.29 -4.28
N PRO A 81 4.59 12.45 -4.13
CA PRO A 81 5.35 12.76 -2.92
C PRO A 81 4.54 12.57 -1.64
N ALA A 82 3.26 12.99 -1.65
CA ALA A 82 2.35 12.83 -0.53
C ALA A 82 2.13 11.35 -0.12
N PHE A 83 2.03 10.45 -1.10
CA PHE A 83 1.93 9.01 -0.83
C PHE A 83 3.16 8.51 -0.07
N TYR A 84 4.36 8.85 -0.54
CA TYR A 84 5.61 8.42 0.10
C TYR A 84 5.79 9.02 1.50
N ILE A 85 5.44 10.29 1.70
CA ILE A 85 5.47 10.93 3.02
C ILE A 85 4.59 10.18 4.01
N ASN A 86 3.36 9.85 3.61
CA ASN A 86 2.44 9.10 4.47
C ASN A 86 2.93 7.67 4.71
N ALA A 87 3.45 6.99 3.68
CA ALA A 87 4.01 5.65 3.81
C ALA A 87 5.19 5.60 4.79
N PHE A 88 6.11 6.56 4.73
CA PHE A 88 7.22 6.67 5.68
C PHE A 88 6.73 7.00 7.10
N LYS A 89 5.75 7.89 7.27
CA LYS A 89 5.16 8.18 8.59
C LYS A 89 4.45 6.98 9.19
N ASN A 90 3.72 6.21 8.37
CA ASN A 90 3.02 5.00 8.80
C ASN A 90 3.98 3.86 9.18
N ALA A 91 5.15 3.78 8.54
CA ALA A 91 6.20 2.86 8.95
C ALA A 91 6.75 3.20 10.35
N GLY A 92 6.72 4.48 10.74
CA GLY A 92 7.17 4.93 12.05
C GLY A 92 8.62 4.54 12.32
N LEU A 93 8.85 3.82 13.42
CA LEU A 93 10.17 3.29 13.80
C LEU A 93 10.39 1.83 13.39
N ASN A 94 9.46 1.22 12.63
CA ASN A 94 9.60 -0.15 12.16
C ASN A 94 10.56 -0.21 10.96
N GLU A 95 11.74 -0.78 11.17
CA GLU A 95 12.81 -0.87 10.16
C GLU A 95 12.39 -1.68 8.93
N ALA A 96 11.71 -2.82 9.10
CA ALA A 96 11.29 -3.64 7.96
C ALA A 96 10.25 -2.92 7.08
N SER A 97 9.29 -2.25 7.71
CA SER A 97 8.30 -1.42 7.01
C SER A 97 8.95 -0.22 6.34
N PHE A 98 9.92 0.43 6.99
CA PHE A 98 10.68 1.53 6.43
C PHE A 98 11.48 1.10 5.20
N LEU A 99 12.28 0.03 5.30
CA LEU A 99 13.10 -0.48 4.20
C LEU A 99 12.28 -0.89 2.98
N LYS A 100 11.08 -1.44 3.19
CA LYS A 100 10.14 -1.75 2.10
C LYS A 100 9.76 -0.48 1.33
N VAL A 101 9.30 0.55 2.03
CA VAL A 101 8.91 1.84 1.41
C VAL A 101 10.12 2.53 0.78
N PHE A 102 11.27 2.49 1.46
CA PHE A 102 12.52 3.09 1.01
C PHE A 102 13.02 2.46 -0.29
N SER A 103 12.99 1.13 -0.40
CA SER A 103 13.36 0.41 -1.63
C SER A 103 12.44 0.77 -2.79
N THR A 104 11.12 0.84 -2.56
CA THR A 104 10.16 1.26 -3.59
C THR A 104 10.42 2.70 -4.04
N PHE A 105 10.66 3.63 -3.11
CA PHE A 105 10.94 5.03 -3.41
C PHE A 105 12.26 5.23 -4.17
N LYS A 106 13.33 4.54 -3.75
CA LYS A 106 14.66 4.61 -4.36
C LYS A 106 14.64 4.12 -5.81
N ASN A 107 13.87 3.07 -6.09
CA ASN A 107 13.76 2.47 -7.42
C ASN A 107 12.71 3.13 -8.31
N ASP A 108 11.92 4.08 -7.79
CA ASP A 108 10.95 4.82 -8.59
C ASP A 108 11.65 5.83 -9.52
N LYS A 109 11.59 5.53 -10.83
CA LYS A 109 12.12 6.36 -11.91
C LYS A 109 11.27 7.60 -12.18
N SER A 110 10.00 7.60 -11.78
CA SER A 110 9.07 8.70 -11.97
C SER A 110 9.31 9.86 -10.99
N ILE A 111 9.96 9.58 -9.85
CA ILE A 111 10.34 10.56 -8.84
C ILE A 111 11.49 11.42 -9.33
N LYS A 112 11.23 12.73 -9.46
CA LYS A 112 12.23 13.74 -9.81
C LYS A 112 12.94 14.25 -8.55
N LYS A 113 13.99 15.05 -8.75
CA LYS A 113 14.71 15.72 -7.66
C LYS A 113 13.77 16.52 -6.75
N ALA A 114 12.87 17.33 -7.33
CA ALA A 114 11.94 18.16 -6.55
C ALA A 114 11.02 17.31 -5.66
N ASP A 115 10.46 16.24 -6.25
CA ASP A 115 9.63 15.25 -5.54
C ASP A 115 10.40 14.62 -4.38
N ALA A 116 11.67 14.25 -4.59
CA ALA A 116 12.48 13.64 -3.53
C ALA A 116 12.78 14.61 -2.38
N ILE A 117 13.03 15.89 -2.69
CA ILE A 117 13.21 16.94 -1.68
C ILE A 117 11.92 17.18 -0.90
N GLU A 118 10.77 17.15 -1.57
CA GLU A 118 9.46 17.27 -0.93
C GLU A 118 9.22 16.12 0.04
N VAL A 119 9.47 14.87 -0.38
CA VAL A 119 9.35 13.68 0.48
C VAL A 119 10.27 13.79 1.69
N MET A 120 11.54 14.15 1.47
CA MET A 120 12.53 14.36 2.52
C MET A 120 12.05 15.41 3.53
N ASN A 121 11.61 16.59 3.08
CA ASN A 121 11.14 17.65 3.97
C ASN A 121 9.84 17.26 4.72
N GLY A 122 8.91 16.60 4.03
CA GLY A 122 7.63 16.18 4.59
C GLY A 122 7.74 15.05 5.62
N TYR A 123 8.74 14.18 5.45
CA TYR A 123 9.07 13.12 6.41
C TYR A 123 9.96 13.63 7.56
N ALA A 124 11.05 14.34 7.26
CA ALA A 124 12.00 14.80 8.27
C ALA A 124 11.47 15.93 9.16
N GLY A 125 10.46 16.67 8.70
CA GLY A 125 9.87 17.81 9.43
C GLY A 125 10.80 19.02 9.50
N GLN A 126 11.89 19.03 8.73
CA GLN A 126 12.85 20.13 8.63
C GLN A 126 13.08 20.47 7.16
N HIS A 127 13.21 21.76 6.86
CA HIS A 127 13.59 22.21 5.52
C HIS A 127 15.09 22.02 5.30
N VAL A 128 15.47 20.84 4.82
CA VAL A 128 16.85 20.53 4.45
C VAL A 128 17.05 20.93 2.98
N ARG A 129 18.19 21.58 2.68
CA ARG A 129 18.57 21.94 1.32
C ARG A 129 19.39 20.83 0.68
N ALA A 130 18.74 19.80 0.15
CA ALA A 130 19.41 18.80 -0.68
C ALA A 130 19.63 19.34 -2.11
N ARG A 131 20.84 19.15 -2.65
CA ARG A 131 21.25 19.61 -4.00
C ARG A 131 21.00 18.55 -5.06
N THR A 132 20.91 17.27 -4.69
CA THR A 132 20.68 16.17 -5.62
C THR A 132 19.54 15.24 -5.15
N LYS A 133 19.01 14.40 -6.06
CA LYS A 133 18.04 13.34 -5.69
C LYS A 133 18.66 12.33 -4.72
N ALA A 134 19.93 11.97 -4.95
CA ALA A 134 20.66 11.03 -4.09
C ALA A 134 20.81 11.59 -2.66
N GLU A 135 21.23 12.86 -2.52
CA GLU A 135 21.33 13.51 -1.21
C GLU A 135 19.98 13.54 -0.46
N ALA A 136 18.87 13.76 -1.17
CA ALA A 136 17.55 13.74 -0.55
C ALA A 136 17.16 12.33 -0.07
N ILE A 137 17.54 11.28 -0.81
CA ILE A 137 17.31 9.88 -0.44
C ILE A 137 18.17 9.51 0.78
N ASP A 138 19.46 9.83 0.77
CA ASP A 138 20.39 9.55 1.86
C ASP A 138 19.94 10.25 3.15
N GLU A 139 19.41 11.47 3.05
CA GLU A 139 18.91 12.23 4.19
C GLU A 139 17.65 11.58 4.82
N ILE A 140 16.77 10.98 4.01
CA ILE A 140 15.60 10.23 4.52
C ILE A 140 16.06 9.04 5.37
N GLU A 141 17.04 8.28 4.89
CA GLU A 141 17.63 7.14 5.61
C GLU A 141 18.34 7.61 6.89
N ARG A 142 19.16 8.66 6.79
CA ARG A 142 19.84 9.27 7.94
C ARG A 142 18.86 9.69 9.02
N ARG A 143 17.73 10.30 8.62
CA ARG A 143 16.70 10.75 9.56
C ARG A 143 16.01 9.59 10.26
N PHE A 144 15.72 8.49 9.56
CA PHE A 144 15.18 7.29 10.17
C PHE A 144 16.13 6.74 11.25
N SER A 145 17.41 6.60 10.93
CA SER A 145 18.43 6.12 11.89
C SER A 145 18.53 7.01 13.13
N GLN A 146 18.43 8.34 12.99
CA GLN A 146 18.38 9.25 14.13
C GLN A 146 17.15 9.01 15.01
N LEU A 147 15.96 8.88 14.42
CA LEU A 147 14.73 8.65 15.18
C LEU A 147 14.77 7.35 15.98
N VAL A 148 15.30 6.28 15.40
CA VAL A 148 15.50 4.99 16.08
C VAL A 148 16.51 5.12 17.22
N TYR A 149 17.61 5.85 17.00
CA TYR A 149 18.62 6.08 18.04
C TYR A 149 18.08 6.92 19.21
N ASP A 150 17.36 8.00 18.92
CA ASP A 150 16.77 8.89 19.91
C ASP A 150 15.74 8.14 20.79
N ASP A 151 14.90 7.28 20.19
CA ASP A 151 13.94 6.44 20.92
C ASP A 151 14.66 5.44 21.84
N ASN A 152 15.69 4.75 21.34
CA ASN A 152 16.48 3.83 22.15
C ASN A 152 17.17 4.53 23.33
N SER A 153 17.73 5.73 23.09
CA SER A 153 18.42 6.52 24.11
C SER A 153 17.44 6.98 25.20
N ASN A 154 16.24 7.42 24.81
CA ASN A 154 15.18 7.81 25.75
C ASN A 154 14.69 6.61 26.59
N ARG A 155 14.55 5.43 26.00
CA ARG A 155 14.18 4.22 26.74
C ARG A 155 15.25 3.81 27.75
N GLN A 156 16.53 3.95 27.41
CA GLN A 156 17.64 3.67 28.34
C GLN A 156 17.69 4.68 29.50
N ALA A 157 17.49 5.97 29.23
CA ALA A 157 17.42 7.01 30.26
C ALA A 157 16.23 6.79 31.22
N ALA A 158 15.07 6.41 30.69
CA ALA A 158 13.89 6.08 31.49
C ALA A 158 14.11 4.85 32.38
N ALA A 159 14.85 3.84 31.90
CA ALA A 159 15.17 2.64 32.67
C ALA A 159 16.22 2.85 33.76
N THR A 160 17.03 3.92 33.67
CA THR A 160 18.16 4.18 34.58
C THR A 160 17.90 5.27 35.62
N THR A 161 16.72 5.91 35.59
CA THR A 161 16.31 6.87 36.63
C THR A 161 15.64 6.12 37.79
N PRO A 162 16.29 5.95 38.96
CA PRO A 162 15.65 5.35 40.12
C PRO A 162 14.72 6.38 40.75
N TRP A 163 13.49 5.96 41.05
CA TRP A 163 12.54 6.76 41.83
C TRP A 163 13.01 6.92 43.28
#